data_AF-A0A0C2HG00-F1
#
_entry.id   AF-A0A0C2HG00-F1
#
_cell.length_a   1.000
_cell.length_b   1.000
_cell.length_c   1.000
_cell.angle_alpha   90.00
_cell.angle_beta   90.00
_cell.angle_gamma   90.00
#
_symmetry.space_group_name_H-M   'P 1'
#
loop_
_entity.id
_entity.type
_entity.pdbx_description
1 polymer ?
#
loop_
_entity_poly.entity_id
_entity_poly.type
_entity_poly.pdbx_seq_one_letter_code
_entity_poly.pdbx_strand_id
1 'polypeptide(L)'
;MANENSASYAILALFLCAATFGFIHLSLSHLMVIVLRQLSVTRPYGFQTLCTIRRVSTGVALIWLVSILYAAAFAPLTTVVLDPSKSKDVCTYGSCERPLLIVAICVIAAFLLIVPGCYCAVLHKLKSIAYSEKMHNEPEVTKKKMYKFFYFGAHLGLYALISALILVGAAIIFHNVWLYNSIRSSIQEDCDVVGYIDTLIRLETLAGGAVLLWLVRIVFDVVIVILADYHRILPCLAANNLEPLRENQVQVSERRH
;
A
#
# COMPACT_ATOMS: atom_id res chain seq x y z
N MET A 1 23.24 -25.03 -15.66
CA MET A 1 23.35 -24.39 -14.33
C MET A 1 23.24 -22.86 -14.35
N ALA A 2 23.03 -22.19 -15.50
CA ALA A 2 22.89 -20.71 -15.55
C ALA A 2 21.47 -20.18 -15.24
N ASN A 3 20.49 -21.05 -14.99
CA ASN A 3 19.07 -20.67 -14.87
C ASN A 3 18.55 -20.64 -13.42
N GLU A 4 19.26 -21.24 -12.47
CA GLU A 4 18.81 -21.31 -11.06
C GLU A 4 19.22 -20.06 -10.28
N ASN A 5 20.44 -19.55 -10.50
CA ASN A 5 20.91 -18.35 -9.79
C ASN A 5 20.21 -17.07 -10.28
N SER A 6 19.87 -16.96 -11.57
CA SER A 6 19.25 -15.73 -12.12
C SER A 6 17.85 -15.47 -11.56
N ALA A 7 17.08 -16.53 -11.29
CA ALA A 7 15.71 -16.43 -10.78
C ALA A 7 15.69 -15.95 -9.32
N SER A 8 16.54 -16.48 -8.44
CA SER A 8 16.61 -16.04 -7.04
C SER A 8 17.02 -14.57 -6.91
N TYR A 9 18.01 -14.13 -7.69
CA TYR A 9 18.42 -12.72 -7.72
C TYR A 9 17.31 -11.78 -8.21
N ALA A 10 16.52 -12.21 -9.19
CA ALA A 10 15.37 -11.46 -9.67
C ALA A 10 14.27 -11.33 -8.59
N ILE A 11 13.99 -12.39 -7.84
CA ILE A 11 12.99 -12.38 -6.75
C ILE A 11 13.41 -11.41 -5.64
N LEU A 12 14.69 -11.44 -5.25
CA LEU A 12 15.24 -10.53 -4.25
C LEU A 12 15.19 -9.05 -4.69
N ALA A 13 15.50 -8.76 -5.96
CA ALA A 13 15.35 -7.42 -6.52
C ALA A 13 13.89 -6.96 -6.56
N LEU A 14 12.97 -7.84 -6.95
CA LEU A 14 11.53 -7.54 -6.93
C LEU A 14 11.02 -7.27 -5.51
N PHE A 15 11.49 -8.04 -4.52
CA PHE A 15 11.19 -7.80 -3.11
C PHE A 15 11.63 -6.41 -2.67
N LEU A 16 12.88 -6.02 -2.97
CA LEU A 16 13.39 -4.69 -2.62
C LEU A 16 12.61 -3.58 -3.33
N CYS A 17 12.27 -3.74 -4.61
CA CYS A 17 11.42 -2.80 -5.34
C CYS A 17 10.03 -2.66 -4.72
N ALA A 18 9.40 -3.79 -4.34
CA ALA A 18 8.08 -3.79 -3.70
C ALA A 18 8.13 -3.15 -2.30
N ALA A 19 9.12 -3.51 -1.49
CA ALA A 19 9.28 -3.02 -0.12
C ALA A 19 9.72 -1.55 -0.02
N THR A 20 10.39 -1.02 -1.03
CA THR A 20 10.83 0.39 -1.07
C THR A 20 9.90 1.25 -1.92
N PHE A 21 10.05 1.22 -3.25
CA PHE A 21 9.25 2.02 -4.17
C PHE A 21 7.76 1.75 -4.01
N GLY A 22 7.35 0.48 -4.09
CA GLY A 22 5.94 0.08 -4.04
C GLY A 22 5.25 0.51 -2.75
N PHE A 23 5.87 0.19 -1.60
CA PHE A 23 5.35 0.54 -0.29
C PHE A 23 5.23 2.04 -0.06
N ILE A 24 6.29 2.82 -0.36
CA ILE A 24 6.29 4.27 -0.14
C ILE A 24 5.31 4.96 -1.07
N HIS A 25 5.34 4.61 -2.36
CA HIS A 25 4.46 5.19 -3.35
C HIS A 25 3.01 5.04 -2.92
N LEU A 26 2.65 3.83 -2.53
CA LEU A 26 1.32 3.52 -2.12
C LEU A 26 0.92 4.20 -0.80
N SER A 27 1.79 4.19 0.21
CA SER A 27 1.51 4.83 1.51
C SER A 27 1.23 6.31 1.33
N LEU A 28 2.04 6.99 0.50
CA LEU A 28 1.85 8.38 0.14
C LEU A 28 0.59 8.62 -0.70
N SER A 29 0.25 7.73 -1.64
CA SER A 29 -1.01 7.82 -2.40
C SER A 29 -2.23 7.73 -1.48
N HIS A 30 -2.23 6.80 -0.51
CA HIS A 30 -3.32 6.70 0.48
C HIS A 30 -3.43 7.96 1.33
N LEU A 31 -2.31 8.50 1.82
CA LEU A 31 -2.30 9.76 2.55
C LEU A 31 -2.83 10.91 1.72
N MET A 32 -2.45 11.00 0.45
CA MET A 32 -2.96 12.04 -0.45
C MET A 32 -4.48 11.97 -0.57
N VAL A 33 -5.05 10.77 -0.76
CA VAL A 33 -6.51 10.58 -0.83
C VAL A 33 -7.17 10.97 0.50
N ILE A 34 -6.59 10.58 1.64
CA ILE A 34 -7.10 10.94 2.98
C ILE A 34 -7.06 12.46 3.19
N VAL A 35 -5.98 13.13 2.78
CA VAL A 35 -5.83 14.60 2.89
C VAL A 35 -6.83 15.31 1.99
N LEU A 36 -6.97 14.88 0.73
CA LEU A 36 -7.99 15.42 -0.19
C LEU A 36 -9.39 15.26 0.41
N ARG A 37 -9.66 14.12 1.05
CA ARG A 37 -10.92 13.89 1.74
C ARG A 37 -11.11 14.83 2.92
N GLN A 38 -10.12 14.98 3.79
CA GLN A 38 -10.16 15.90 4.91
C GLN A 38 -10.44 17.34 4.44
N LEU A 39 -9.78 17.78 3.36
CA LEU A 39 -9.99 19.11 2.78
C LEU A 39 -11.42 19.28 2.25
N SER A 40 -11.94 18.28 1.54
CA SER A 40 -13.32 18.31 1.04
C SER A 40 -14.37 18.43 2.15
N VAL A 41 -14.08 17.87 3.33
CA VAL A 41 -14.99 17.86 4.48
C VAL A 41 -14.87 19.15 5.28
N THR A 42 -13.66 19.68 5.46
CA THR A 42 -13.40 20.86 6.31
C THR A 42 -13.60 22.19 5.59
N ARG A 43 -13.42 22.25 4.27
CA ARG A 43 -13.55 23.47 3.46
C ARG A 43 -14.28 23.24 2.14
N PRO A 44 -15.59 22.92 2.16
CA PRO A 44 -16.34 22.58 0.94
C PRO A 44 -16.33 23.71 -0.11
N TYR A 45 -16.51 24.98 0.30
CA TYR A 45 -16.54 26.13 -0.61
C TYR A 45 -15.18 26.52 -1.20
N GLY A 46 -14.07 26.14 -0.53
CA GLY A 46 -12.69 26.38 -1.00
C GLY A 46 -12.05 25.17 -1.66
N PHE A 47 -12.74 24.02 -1.73
CA PHE A 47 -12.16 22.78 -2.24
C PHE A 47 -11.84 22.87 -3.73
N GLN A 48 -12.72 23.44 -4.54
CA GLN A 48 -12.50 23.57 -5.99
C GLN A 48 -11.36 24.53 -6.34
N THR A 49 -11.11 25.56 -5.52
CA THR A 49 -10.01 26.51 -5.72
C THR A 49 -8.67 25.96 -5.22
N LEU A 50 -8.68 25.13 -4.17
CA LEU A 50 -7.47 24.51 -3.62
C LEU A 50 -7.04 23.24 -4.36
N CYS A 51 -7.99 22.41 -4.80
CA CYS A 51 -7.77 21.12 -5.44
C CYS A 51 -7.98 21.19 -6.96
N THR A 52 -7.23 22.08 -7.62
CA THR A 52 -7.20 22.13 -9.09
C THR A 52 -6.41 20.94 -9.66
N ILE A 53 -6.72 20.53 -10.90
CA ILE A 53 -6.04 19.42 -11.59
C ILE A 53 -4.52 19.60 -11.57
N ARG A 54 -4.04 20.84 -11.77
CA ARG A 54 -2.60 21.16 -11.72
C ARG A 54 -1.99 20.81 -10.37
N ARG A 55 -2.61 21.21 -9.26
CA ARG A 55 -2.08 20.97 -7.91
C ARG A 55 -2.12 19.49 -7.52
N VAL A 56 -3.19 18.79 -7.90
CA VAL A 56 -3.28 17.33 -7.70
C VAL A 56 -2.19 16.62 -8.51
N SER A 57 -2.00 17.00 -9.78
CA SER A 57 -0.93 16.46 -10.63
C SER A 57 0.47 16.71 -10.05
N THR A 58 0.74 17.93 -9.57
CA THR A 58 2.00 18.23 -8.86
C THR A 58 2.18 17.35 -7.62
N GLY A 59 1.11 17.13 -6.85
CA GLY A 59 1.16 16.21 -5.70
C GLY A 59 1.52 14.78 -6.10
N VAL A 60 0.91 14.25 -7.17
CA VAL A 60 1.24 12.92 -7.70
C VAL A 60 2.69 12.85 -8.18
N ALA A 61 3.18 13.88 -8.89
CA ALA A 61 4.57 13.93 -9.36
C ALA A 61 5.56 13.96 -8.19
N LEU A 62 5.26 14.68 -7.11
CA LEU A 62 6.07 14.68 -5.89
C LEU A 62 6.10 13.30 -5.21
N ILE A 63 4.97 12.60 -5.17
CA ILE A 63 4.92 11.22 -4.63
C ILE A 63 5.83 10.30 -5.44
N TRP A 64 5.77 10.36 -6.77
CA TRP A 64 6.68 9.61 -7.64
C TRP A 64 8.14 9.93 -7.35
N LEU A 65 8.49 11.21 -7.29
CA LEU A 65 9.86 11.65 -7.05
C LEU A 65 10.39 11.15 -5.69
N VAL A 66 9.60 11.30 -4.62
CA VAL A 66 9.97 10.81 -3.28
C VAL A 66 10.12 9.28 -3.28
N SER A 67 9.24 8.56 -3.97
CA SER A 67 9.28 7.10 -4.04
C SER A 67 10.52 6.59 -4.78
N ILE A 68 10.87 7.24 -5.90
CA ILE A 68 12.08 6.92 -6.68
C ILE A 68 13.33 7.25 -5.86
N LEU A 69 13.37 8.42 -5.23
CA LEU A 69 14.52 8.84 -4.43
C LEU A 69 14.74 7.90 -3.24
N TYR A 70 13.66 7.50 -2.56
CA TYR A 70 13.72 6.53 -1.48
C TYR A 70 14.25 5.18 -1.99
N ALA A 71 13.71 4.64 -3.08
CA ALA A 71 14.19 3.38 -3.65
C ALA A 71 15.66 3.45 -4.10
N ALA A 72 16.08 4.58 -4.67
CA ALA A 72 17.47 4.80 -5.07
C ALA A 72 18.44 4.81 -3.88
N ALA A 73 18.01 5.29 -2.70
CA ALA A 73 18.81 5.22 -1.48
C ALA A 73 19.12 3.79 -1.04
N PHE A 74 18.32 2.81 -1.45
CA PHE A 74 18.53 1.38 -1.19
C PHE A 74 19.31 0.67 -2.31
N ALA A 75 19.73 1.36 -3.37
CA ALA A 75 20.50 0.77 -4.46
C ALA A 75 21.79 0.04 -4.00
N PRO A 76 22.57 0.56 -3.02
CA PRO A 76 23.74 -0.16 -2.50
C PRO A 76 23.40 -1.47 -1.78
N LEU A 77 22.22 -1.57 -1.18
CA LEU A 77 21.75 -2.81 -0.58
C LEU A 77 21.36 -3.81 -1.68
N THR A 78 20.67 -3.35 -2.71
CA THR A 78 20.29 -4.17 -3.86
C THR A 78 21.51 -4.77 -4.57
N THR A 79 22.59 -4.00 -4.73
CA THR A 79 23.82 -4.51 -5.37
C THR A 79 24.49 -5.61 -4.53
N VAL A 80 24.51 -5.49 -3.20
CA VAL A 80 25.06 -6.52 -2.32
C VAL A 80 24.19 -7.77 -2.24
N VAL A 81 22.88 -7.62 -2.36
CA VAL A 81 21.94 -8.76 -2.44
C VAL A 81 22.09 -9.53 -3.76
N LEU A 82 22.32 -8.82 -4.87
CA LEU A 82 22.55 -9.42 -6.18
C LEU A 82 23.95 -10.03 -6.33
N ASP A 83 24.95 -9.40 -5.73
CA ASP A 83 26.33 -9.90 -5.73
C ASP A 83 26.94 -9.80 -4.31
N PRO A 84 26.79 -10.86 -3.50
CA PRO A 84 27.29 -10.91 -2.12
C PRO A 84 28.81 -10.72 -1.99
N SER A 85 29.56 -10.90 -3.10
CA SER A 85 31.00 -10.67 -3.14
C SER A 85 31.35 -9.18 -2.99
N LYS A 86 30.45 -8.28 -3.39
CA LYS A 86 30.62 -6.82 -3.32
C LYS A 86 30.32 -6.21 -1.96
N SER A 87 29.93 -7.03 -0.97
CA SER A 87 29.56 -6.52 0.36
C SER A 87 30.67 -5.75 1.08
N LYS A 88 31.94 -6.11 0.86
CA LYS A 88 33.08 -5.41 1.47
C LYS A 88 33.38 -4.08 0.80
N ASP A 89 33.09 -3.94 -0.49
CA ASP A 89 33.46 -2.79 -1.30
C ASP A 89 32.34 -1.75 -1.44
N VAL A 90 31.07 -2.17 -1.37
CA VAL A 90 29.91 -1.32 -1.70
C VAL A 90 29.06 -0.97 -0.47
N CYS A 91 28.65 -1.97 0.33
CA CYS A 91 27.72 -1.77 1.44
C CYS A 91 28.04 -2.80 2.53
N THR A 92 28.86 -2.39 3.51
CA THR A 92 29.24 -3.26 4.63
C THR A 92 28.10 -3.37 5.65
N TYR A 93 28.09 -4.49 6.40
CA TYR A 93 27.06 -4.76 7.40
C TYR A 93 26.88 -3.59 8.40
N GLY A 94 27.99 -3.12 8.97
CA GLY A 94 27.99 -2.09 10.00
C GLY A 94 27.66 -0.68 9.50
N SER A 95 28.06 -0.34 8.28
CA SER A 95 27.95 1.04 7.78
C SER A 95 26.72 1.29 6.92
N CYS A 96 26.16 0.26 6.27
CA CYS A 96 25.13 0.45 5.24
C CYS A 96 23.96 -0.53 5.38
N GLU A 97 24.20 -1.84 5.43
CA GLU A 97 23.12 -2.84 5.43
C GLU A 97 22.25 -2.77 6.71
N ARG A 98 22.88 -2.77 7.89
CA ARG A 98 22.17 -2.64 9.18
C ARG A 98 21.39 -1.32 9.30
N PRO A 99 21.99 -0.13 9.07
CA PRO A 99 21.24 1.13 9.20
C PRO A 99 20.11 1.26 8.17
N LEU A 100 20.30 0.79 6.92
CA LEU A 100 19.24 0.82 5.90
C LEU A 100 18.05 -0.08 6.28
N LEU A 101 18.31 -1.30 6.77
CA LEU A 101 17.25 -2.18 7.24
C LEU A 101 16.48 -1.59 8.44
N ILE A 102 17.19 -0.97 9.40
CA ILE A 102 16.55 -0.26 10.53
C ILE A 102 15.67 0.87 10.01
N VAL A 103 16.17 1.70 9.10
CA VAL A 103 15.42 2.81 8.51
C VAL A 103 14.17 2.28 7.79
N ALA A 104 14.28 1.19 7.01
CA ALA A 104 13.14 0.58 6.35
C ALA A 104 12.06 0.12 7.34
N ILE A 105 12.44 -0.61 8.38
CA ILE A 105 11.52 -1.09 9.43
C ILE A 105 10.83 0.10 10.11
N CYS A 106 11.58 1.13 10.50
CA CYS A 106 11.04 2.32 11.14
C CYS A 106 10.04 3.06 10.22
N VAL A 107 10.37 3.21 8.95
CA VAL A 107 9.51 3.88 7.97
C VAL A 107 8.22 3.09 7.73
N ILE A 108 8.32 1.75 7.56
CA ILE A 108 7.15 0.89 7.40
C ILE A 108 6.25 0.96 8.64
N ALA A 109 6.83 0.86 9.84
CA ALA A 109 6.09 0.96 11.10
C ALA A 109 5.41 2.33 11.26
N ALA A 110 6.09 3.43 10.92
CA ALA A 110 5.52 4.77 10.97
C ALA A 110 4.31 4.91 10.05
N PHE A 111 4.42 4.49 8.79
CA PHE A 111 3.29 4.56 7.85
C PHE A 111 2.13 3.63 8.24
N LEU A 112 2.43 2.44 8.78
CA LEU A 112 1.44 1.50 9.28
C LEU A 112 0.57 2.10 10.40
N LEU A 113 1.11 3.04 11.19
CA LEU A 113 0.36 3.76 12.23
C LEU A 113 -0.30 5.03 11.72
N ILE A 114 0.45 5.85 10.96
CA ILE A 114 0.00 7.16 10.49
C ILE A 114 -1.18 7.02 9.53
N VAL A 115 -1.11 6.11 8.56
CA VAL A 115 -2.11 5.98 7.50
C VAL A 115 -3.49 5.57 8.06
N PRO A 116 -3.62 4.47 8.83
CA PRO A 116 -4.88 4.13 9.48
C PRO A 116 -5.32 5.17 10.52
N GLY A 117 -4.38 5.76 11.28
CA GLY A 117 -4.68 6.81 12.25
C GLY A 117 -5.35 8.03 11.61
N CYS A 118 -4.78 8.54 10.51
CA CYS A 118 -5.35 9.63 9.74
C CYS A 118 -6.72 9.26 9.15
N TYR A 119 -6.88 8.04 8.63
CA TYR A 119 -8.16 7.57 8.11
C TYR A 119 -9.25 7.56 9.18
N CYS A 120 -8.97 6.96 10.34
CA CYS A 120 -9.90 6.93 11.46
C CYS A 120 -10.28 8.34 11.90
N ALA A 121 -9.32 9.26 12.01
CA ALA A 121 -9.58 10.65 12.37
C ALA A 121 -10.54 11.35 11.38
N VAL A 122 -10.34 11.15 10.07
CA VAL A 122 -11.23 11.69 9.03
C VAL A 122 -12.61 11.04 9.11
N LEU A 123 -12.68 9.71 9.28
CA LEU A 123 -13.94 8.97 9.39
C LEU A 123 -14.76 9.42 10.60
N HIS A 124 -14.13 9.64 11.75
CA HIS A 124 -14.76 10.20 12.95
C HIS A 124 -15.35 11.59 12.69
N LYS A 125 -14.61 12.46 11.99
CA LYS A 125 -15.14 13.78 11.59
C LYS A 125 -16.35 13.67 10.67
N LEU A 126 -16.28 12.81 9.65
CA LEU A 126 -17.43 12.58 8.76
C LEU A 126 -18.65 12.04 9.50
N LYS A 127 -18.46 11.09 10.43
CA LYS A 127 -19.54 10.55 11.26
C LYS A 127 -20.19 11.64 12.12
N SER A 128 -19.39 12.51 12.72
CA SER A 128 -19.87 13.64 13.52
C SER A 128 -20.72 14.61 12.69
N ILE A 129 -20.25 14.97 11.49
CA ILE A 129 -20.97 15.86 10.57
C ILE A 129 -22.28 15.21 10.10
N ALA A 130 -22.25 13.93 9.70
CA ALA A 130 -23.44 13.21 9.27
C ALA A 130 -24.50 13.10 10.38
N TYR A 131 -24.08 12.99 11.65
CA TYR A 131 -24.98 13.01 12.79
C TYR A 131 -25.62 14.40 13.00
N SER A 132 -24.83 15.46 12.85
CA SER A 132 -25.30 16.85 12.95
C SER A 132 -26.32 17.20 11.84
N GLU A 133 -26.06 16.81 10.60
CA GLU A 133 -26.95 17.06 9.47
C GLU A 133 -28.26 16.25 9.56
N LYS A 134 -28.22 15.07 10.18
CA LYS A 134 -29.44 14.30 10.47
C LYS A 134 -30.42 15.09 11.36
N MET A 135 -29.92 15.96 12.24
CA MET A 135 -30.75 16.85 13.06
C MET A 135 -31.35 18.01 12.25
N HIS A 136 -30.81 18.31 11.06
CA HIS A 136 -31.22 19.44 10.20
C HIS A 136 -31.98 18.99 8.93
N ASN A 137 -32.40 17.73 8.83
CA ASN A 137 -33.21 17.16 7.74
C ASN A 137 -32.60 17.14 6.31
N GLU A 138 -31.27 17.26 6.15
CA GLU A 138 -30.58 17.11 4.85
C GLU A 138 -29.54 15.95 4.80
N PRO A 139 -29.92 14.68 5.04
CA PRO A 139 -28.94 13.60 5.30
C PRO A 139 -28.32 12.92 4.07
N GLU A 140 -28.81 13.15 2.85
CA GLU A 140 -28.56 12.23 1.73
C GLU A 140 -27.16 12.37 1.09
N VAL A 141 -26.70 13.60 0.89
CA VAL A 141 -25.43 13.87 0.18
C VAL A 141 -24.22 13.43 1.02
N THR A 142 -24.24 13.69 2.32
CA THR A 142 -23.12 13.37 3.23
C THR A 142 -23.07 11.88 3.56
N LYS A 143 -24.21 11.20 3.68
CA LYS A 143 -24.25 9.73 3.80
C LYS A 143 -23.63 9.06 2.57
N LYS A 144 -24.00 9.46 1.36
CA LYS A 144 -23.43 8.90 0.11
C LYS A 144 -21.92 9.11 0.04
N LYS A 145 -21.45 10.31 0.41
CA LYS A 145 -20.01 10.60 0.55
C LYS A 145 -19.37 9.66 1.58
N MET A 146 -19.95 9.50 2.77
CA MET A 146 -19.42 8.66 3.85
C MET A 146 -19.30 7.20 3.42
N TYR A 147 -20.33 6.61 2.79
CA TYR A 147 -20.28 5.25 2.25
C TYR A 147 -19.14 5.09 1.25
N LYS A 148 -18.96 6.03 0.32
CA LYS A 148 -17.83 5.97 -0.64
C LYS A 148 -16.46 5.99 0.05
N PHE A 149 -16.33 6.70 1.17
CA PHE A 149 -15.08 6.71 1.96
C PHE A 149 -14.91 5.45 2.82
N PHE A 150 -16.01 4.81 3.20
CA PHE A 150 -15.99 3.51 3.86
C PHE A 150 -15.50 2.40 2.92
N TYR A 151 -15.91 2.41 1.64
CA TYR A 151 -15.36 1.51 0.61
C TYR A 151 -13.86 1.69 0.42
N PHE A 152 -13.37 2.95 0.43
CA PHE A 152 -11.93 3.21 0.46
C PHE A 152 -11.23 2.58 1.69
N GLY A 153 -11.95 2.40 2.79
CA GLY A 153 -11.48 1.67 3.96
C GLY A 153 -11.15 0.20 3.69
N ALA A 154 -11.75 -0.44 2.69
CA ALA A 154 -11.39 -1.82 2.29
C ALA A 154 -9.97 -1.87 1.70
N HIS A 155 -9.61 -0.91 0.83
CA HIS A 155 -8.24 -0.75 0.33
C HIS A 155 -7.27 -0.50 1.49
N LEU A 156 -7.68 0.32 2.46
CA LEU A 156 -6.86 0.63 3.62
C LEU A 156 -6.66 -0.57 4.54
N GLY A 157 -7.69 -1.39 4.72
CA GLY A 157 -7.61 -2.64 5.49
C GLY A 157 -6.65 -3.64 4.85
N LEU A 158 -6.74 -3.81 3.53
CA LEU A 158 -5.81 -4.63 2.76
C LEU A 158 -4.38 -4.08 2.86
N TYR A 159 -4.20 -2.76 2.73
CA TYR A 159 -2.93 -2.10 2.93
C TYR A 159 -2.35 -2.39 4.32
N ALA A 160 -3.13 -2.21 5.39
CA ALA A 160 -2.66 -2.42 6.76
C ALA A 160 -2.25 -3.89 7.00
N LEU A 161 -3.05 -4.84 6.51
CA LEU A 161 -2.73 -6.27 6.60
C LEU A 161 -1.41 -6.62 5.91
N ILE A 162 -1.25 -6.20 4.66
CA ILE A 162 -0.07 -6.52 3.85
C ILE A 162 1.17 -5.81 4.41
N SER A 163 1.02 -4.56 4.84
CA SER A 163 2.09 -3.77 5.45
C SER A 163 2.56 -4.36 6.77
N ALA A 164 1.65 -4.90 7.59
CA ALA A 164 2.01 -5.62 8.81
C ALA A 164 2.79 -6.92 8.51
N LEU A 165 2.37 -7.68 7.49
CA LEU A 165 3.09 -8.88 7.05
C LEU A 165 4.49 -8.55 6.51
N ILE A 166 4.63 -7.47 5.74
CA ILE A 166 5.93 -6.98 5.25
C ILE A 166 6.81 -6.54 6.42
N LEU A 167 6.26 -5.87 7.44
CA LEU A 167 6.99 -5.46 8.63
C LEU A 167 7.52 -6.68 9.41
N VAL A 168 6.70 -7.71 9.59
CA VAL A 168 7.11 -8.98 10.22
C VAL A 168 8.22 -9.64 9.39
N GLY A 169 8.04 -9.72 8.07
CA GLY A 169 9.05 -10.25 7.15
C GLY A 169 10.38 -9.48 7.24
N ALA A 170 10.34 -8.14 7.25
CA ALA A 170 11.51 -7.30 7.38
C ALA A 170 12.21 -7.47 8.74
N ALA A 171 11.46 -7.63 9.84
CA ALA A 171 12.03 -7.91 11.15
C ALA A 171 12.71 -9.30 11.21
N ILE A 172 12.10 -10.32 10.59
CA ILE A 172 12.70 -11.65 10.47
C ILE A 172 13.97 -11.57 9.63
N ILE A 173 13.95 -10.88 8.47
CA ILE A 173 15.14 -10.67 7.63
C ILE A 173 16.23 -9.99 8.45
N PHE A 174 15.92 -8.90 9.16
CA PHE A 174 16.89 -8.19 9.99
C PHE A 174 17.54 -9.10 11.05
N HIS A 175 16.76 -9.97 11.69
CA HIS A 175 17.27 -10.95 12.64
C HIS A 175 18.19 -11.98 11.96
N ASN A 176 17.81 -12.48 10.78
CA ASN A 176 18.60 -13.45 10.03
C ASN A 176 19.87 -12.82 9.42
N VAL A 177 19.84 -11.54 9.02
CA VAL A 177 21.05 -10.84 8.51
C VAL A 177 22.08 -10.66 9.62
N TRP A 178 21.65 -10.41 10.86
CA TRP A 178 22.55 -10.39 12.02
C TRP A 178 23.20 -11.77 12.22
N LEU A 179 22.41 -12.84 12.16
CA LEU A 179 22.89 -14.23 12.26
C LEU A 179 23.84 -14.56 11.10
N TYR A 180 23.50 -14.15 9.88
CA TYR A 180 24.29 -14.37 8.67
C TYR A 180 25.64 -13.66 8.72
N ASN A 181 25.69 -12.42 9.20
CA ASN A 181 26.96 -11.72 9.39
C ASN A 181 27.83 -12.41 10.46
N SER A 182 27.21 -12.93 11.54
CA SER A 182 27.91 -13.69 12.58
C SER A 182 28.44 -15.04 12.07
N ILE A 183 27.67 -15.75 11.25
CA ILE A 183 28.07 -17.02 10.64
C ILE A 183 29.12 -16.78 9.56
N ARG A 184 29.00 -15.72 8.74
CA ARG A 184 29.99 -15.38 7.70
C ARG A 184 31.37 -15.06 8.28
N SER A 185 31.44 -14.44 9.47
CA SER A 185 32.72 -14.29 10.18
C SER A 185 33.28 -15.62 10.68
N SER A 186 32.43 -16.56 11.10
CA SER A 186 32.84 -17.91 11.54
C SER A 186 33.16 -18.85 10.36
N ILE A 187 32.54 -18.71 9.19
CA ILE A 187 32.84 -19.49 7.97
C ILE A 187 34.28 -19.29 7.49
N GLN A 188 34.86 -18.09 7.69
CA GLN A 188 36.27 -17.88 7.39
C GLN A 188 37.20 -18.69 8.32
N GLU A 189 36.68 -19.22 9.44
CA GLU A 189 37.42 -20.02 10.42
C GLU A 189 37.02 -21.53 10.39
N ASP A 190 35.73 -21.86 10.18
CA ASP A 190 35.17 -23.22 10.42
C ASP A 190 34.58 -23.95 9.19
N CYS A 191 34.54 -23.33 7.99
CA CYS A 191 34.02 -23.97 6.76
C CYS A 191 32.58 -24.56 6.85
N ASP A 192 31.66 -23.94 7.61
CA ASP A 192 30.25 -24.39 7.70
C ASP A 192 29.40 -23.92 6.49
N VAL A 193 29.48 -24.68 5.39
CA VAL A 193 28.76 -24.43 4.14
C VAL A 193 27.26 -24.75 4.25
N VAL A 194 26.86 -25.65 5.16
CA VAL A 194 25.46 -26.10 5.27
C VAL A 194 24.60 -25.02 5.94
N GLY A 195 25.09 -24.40 7.02
CA GLY A 195 24.38 -23.29 7.68
C GLY A 195 24.23 -22.05 6.79
N TYR A 196 25.20 -21.81 5.89
CA TYR A 196 25.13 -20.75 4.88
C TYR A 196 23.98 -20.96 3.88
N ILE A 197 23.88 -22.17 3.31
CA ILE A 197 22.88 -22.51 2.29
C ILE A 197 21.46 -22.47 2.90
N ASP A 198 21.28 -23.00 4.12
CA ASP A 198 19.98 -22.99 4.80
C ASP A 198 19.47 -21.55 5.05
N THR A 199 20.36 -20.67 5.50
CA THR A 199 20.02 -19.25 5.73
C THR A 199 19.64 -18.54 4.43
N LEU A 200 20.33 -18.82 3.32
CA LEU A 200 20.04 -18.24 2.02
C LEU A 200 18.66 -18.67 1.50
N ILE A 201 18.35 -19.97 1.55
CA ILE A 201 17.05 -20.51 1.15
C ILE A 201 15.92 -19.89 1.98
N ARG A 202 16.15 -19.68 3.29
CA ARG A 202 15.18 -19.03 4.17
C ARG A 202 14.92 -17.57 3.78
N LEU A 203 15.95 -16.82 3.41
CA LEU A 203 15.81 -15.43 2.94
C LEU A 203 15.05 -15.36 1.60
N GLU A 204 15.37 -16.24 0.66
CA GLU A 204 14.70 -16.31 -0.65
C GLU A 204 13.23 -16.68 -0.53
N THR A 205 12.90 -17.67 0.30
CA THR A 205 11.50 -18.07 0.55
C THR A 205 10.69 -16.95 1.20
N LEU A 206 11.27 -16.21 2.15
CA LEU A 206 10.62 -15.04 2.76
C LEU A 206 10.44 -13.90 1.74
N ALA A 207 11.45 -13.60 0.93
CA ALA A 207 11.37 -12.58 -0.12
C ALA A 207 10.32 -12.94 -1.18
N GLY A 208 10.30 -14.20 -1.63
CA GLY A 208 9.30 -14.71 -2.56
C GLY A 208 7.88 -14.65 -2.00
N GLY A 209 7.70 -15.02 -0.73
CA GLY A 209 6.42 -14.88 -0.03
C GLY A 209 5.93 -13.43 0.04
N ALA A 210 6.82 -12.48 0.35
CA ALA A 210 6.49 -11.06 0.38
C ALA A 210 6.12 -10.49 -1.00
N VAL A 211 6.82 -10.90 -2.07
CA VAL A 211 6.47 -10.53 -3.45
C VAL A 211 5.11 -11.10 -3.84
N LEU A 212 4.83 -12.36 -3.49
CA LEU A 212 3.53 -12.99 -3.77
C LEU A 212 2.39 -12.28 -3.04
N LEU A 213 2.57 -11.93 -1.76
CA LEU A 213 1.61 -11.13 -1.00
C LEU A 213 1.37 -9.76 -1.66
N TRP A 214 2.42 -9.12 -2.16
CA TRP A 214 2.32 -7.85 -2.87
C TRP A 214 1.51 -7.98 -4.17
N LEU A 215 1.74 -9.04 -4.95
CA LEU A 215 0.99 -9.33 -6.18
C LEU A 215 -0.48 -9.64 -5.90
N VAL A 216 -0.75 -10.49 -4.91
CA VAL A 216 -2.12 -10.80 -4.46
C VAL A 216 -2.87 -9.50 -4.13
N ARG A 217 -2.20 -8.60 -3.41
CA ARG A 217 -2.76 -7.30 -3.06
C ARG A 217 -3.08 -6.42 -4.29
N ILE A 218 -2.25 -6.41 -5.33
CA ILE A 218 -2.56 -5.68 -6.58
C ILE A 218 -3.84 -6.22 -7.21
N VAL A 219 -4.02 -7.54 -7.23
CA VAL A 219 -5.24 -8.18 -7.75
C VAL A 219 -6.46 -7.80 -6.91
N PHE A 220 -6.37 -7.89 -5.59
CA PHE A 220 -7.47 -7.53 -4.69
C PHE A 220 -7.82 -6.04 -4.77
N ASP A 221 -6.85 -5.15 -4.95
CA ASP A 221 -7.13 -3.72 -5.17
C ASP A 221 -8.02 -3.52 -6.41
N VAL A 222 -7.74 -4.20 -7.53
CA VAL A 222 -8.60 -4.14 -8.72
C VAL A 222 -10.01 -4.68 -8.44
N VAL A 223 -10.11 -5.80 -7.72
CA VAL A 223 -11.40 -6.39 -7.33
C VAL A 223 -12.22 -5.44 -6.46
N ILE A 224 -11.60 -4.78 -5.48
CA ILE A 224 -12.29 -3.81 -4.61
C ILE A 224 -12.82 -2.63 -5.44
N VAL A 225 -12.04 -2.11 -6.40
CA VAL A 225 -12.50 -1.03 -7.30
C VAL A 225 -13.71 -1.48 -8.12
N ILE A 226 -13.64 -2.68 -8.70
CA ILE A 226 -14.75 -3.23 -9.49
C ILE A 226 -16.00 -3.40 -8.63
N LEU A 227 -15.88 -3.91 -7.41
CA LEU A 227 -17.02 -4.07 -6.49
C LEU A 227 -17.60 -2.72 -6.03
N ALA A 228 -16.75 -1.73 -5.77
CA ALA A 228 -17.17 -0.42 -5.29
C ALA A 228 -17.85 0.44 -6.38
N ASP A 229 -17.43 0.32 -7.64
CA ASP A 229 -17.95 1.09 -8.78
C ASP A 229 -18.60 0.19 -9.87
N TYR A 230 -19.08 -1.01 -9.50
CA TYR A 230 -19.65 -2.02 -10.42
C TYR A 230 -20.74 -1.42 -11.34
N HIS A 231 -21.63 -0.60 -10.78
CA HIS A 231 -22.70 0.07 -11.53
C HIS A 231 -22.20 1.07 -12.58
N ARG A 232 -21.01 1.64 -12.40
CA ARG A 232 -20.43 2.64 -13.30
C ARG A 232 -19.57 2.01 -14.39
N ILE A 233 -18.97 0.85 -14.10
CA ILE A 233 -18.06 0.13 -15.00
C ILE A 233 -18.82 -0.86 -15.90
N LEU A 234 -19.90 -1.48 -15.41
CA LEU A 234 -20.72 -2.45 -16.15
C LEU A 234 -22.19 -1.99 -16.24
N PRO A 235 -22.48 -0.89 -16.96
CA PRO A 235 -23.84 -0.36 -17.07
C PRO A 235 -24.83 -1.37 -17.67
N CYS A 236 -24.38 -2.27 -18.55
CA CYS A 236 -25.22 -3.28 -19.20
C CYS A 236 -25.78 -4.34 -18.24
N LEU A 237 -25.10 -4.64 -17.13
CA LEU A 237 -25.60 -5.58 -16.12
C LEU A 237 -26.51 -4.88 -15.09
N ALA A 238 -26.35 -3.57 -14.91
CA ALA A 238 -27.19 -2.75 -14.03
C ALA A 238 -28.54 -2.37 -14.68
N ALA A 239 -28.60 -2.29 -16.01
CA ALA A 239 -29.83 -1.99 -16.76
C ALA A 239 -30.93 -3.04 -16.55
N ASN A 240 -30.57 -4.30 -16.26
CA ASN A 240 -31.55 -5.37 -16.06
C ASN A 240 -32.22 -5.37 -14.67
N ASN A 241 -31.87 -4.45 -13.77
CA ASN A 241 -32.40 -4.41 -12.39
C ASN A 241 -33.14 -3.11 -12.04
N LEU A 242 -33.50 -2.27 -13.02
CA LEU A 242 -34.16 -0.96 -12.78
C LEU A 242 -35.52 -0.76 -13.45
N GLU A 243 -36.16 -1.82 -13.93
CA GLU A 243 -37.61 -1.87 -14.18
C GLU A 243 -38.19 -2.89 -13.19
N PRO A 244 -38.82 -2.46 -12.08
CA PRO A 244 -40.13 -1.80 -12.13
C PRO A 244 -40.35 -0.78 -10.98
N LEU A 245 -40.03 0.50 -11.18
CA LEU A 245 -40.51 1.58 -10.28
C LEU A 245 -41.26 2.69 -11.03
N ARG A 246 -41.37 2.59 -12.36
CA ARG A 246 -42.09 3.58 -13.19
C ARG A 246 -43.56 3.23 -13.44
N GLU A 247 -43.97 1.97 -13.30
CA GLU A 247 -45.36 1.57 -13.60
C GLU A 247 -46.36 1.90 -12.47
N ASN A 248 -45.92 2.03 -11.22
CA ASN A 248 -46.81 2.36 -10.10
C ASN A 248 -47.16 3.85 -9.97
N GLN A 249 -46.51 4.75 -10.72
CA GLN A 249 -46.88 6.17 -10.72
C GLN A 249 -47.85 6.56 -11.85
N VAL A 250 -48.01 5.73 -12.89
CA VAL A 250 -48.94 6.03 -13.99
C VAL A 250 -50.35 5.54 -13.66
N GLN A 251 -50.51 4.41 -12.96
CA GLN A 251 -51.84 3.86 -12.62
C GLN A 251 -52.64 4.64 -11.57
N VAL A 252 -52.02 5.55 -10.81
CA VAL A 252 -52.75 6.38 -9.82
C VAL A 252 -53.36 7.62 -10.47
N SER A 253 -52.89 8.04 -11.65
CA SER A 253 -53.40 9.22 -12.34
C SER A 253 -54.61 8.96 -13.24
N GLU A 254 -54.85 7.70 -13.65
CA GLU A 254 -55.96 7.34 -14.57
C GLU A 254 -57.26 6.96 -13.87
N ARG A 255 -57.30 6.90 -12.53
CA ARG A 255 -58.51 6.55 -11.76
C ARG A 255 -59.30 7.75 -11.23
N ARG A 256 -58.99 8.97 -11.70
CA ARG A 256 -59.79 10.18 -11.46
C ARG A 256 -60.08 10.89 -12.77
N HIS A 257 -60.99 10.32 -13.56
CA HIS A 257 -61.81 11.08 -14.49
C HIS A 257 -63.22 10.49 -14.46
#